data_AF-A0A656JIF4-F1
#
_entry.id   AF-A0A656JIF4-F1
#
_cell.length_a   1.000
_cell.length_b   1.000
_cell.length_c   1.000
_cell.angle_alpha   90.00
_cell.angle_beta   90.00
_cell.angle_gamma   90.00
#
_symmetry.space_group_name_H-M   'P 1'
#
loop_
_entity.id
_entity.type
_entity.pdbx_description
1 polymer ?
#
loop_
_entity_poly.entity_id
_entity_poly.type
_entity_poly.pdbx_seq_one_letter_code
_entity_poly.pdbx_strand_id
1 'polypeptide(L)'
;MCHRAQGDTAATVFQYILSLSWHYPILLPLLEKIDATSDYYDKETVIAKLNEILKTNAIHRRSDGMCWALYYLNQLSSDPNDENVGLVIQTSDATAIALLSIFETATDAVVAHARQIIENCTLYELDQNWILLYQLFLQEKIENPYADDPTFEILKKHDVQFINPPKKTSKAEDYCFYYSNPFREKNESPVGFQDYLDGKY
;
A
#
# COMPACT_ATOMS: atom_id res chain seq x y z
N MET A 1 19.20 -4.41 1.25
CA MET A 1 19.11 -3.48 0.11
C MET A 1 19.45 -4.26 -1.16
N CYS A 2 18.47 -4.48 -2.04
CA CYS A 2 18.67 -5.17 -3.32
C CYS A 2 19.06 -4.11 -4.36
N HIS A 3 20.16 -4.31 -5.10
CA HIS A 3 20.57 -3.38 -6.15
C HIS A 3 19.52 -3.37 -7.28
N ARG A 4 18.95 -2.20 -7.58
CA ARG A 4 18.05 -2.04 -8.74
C ARG A 4 18.86 -1.95 -10.03
N ALA A 5 18.36 -2.58 -11.09
CA ALA A 5 18.96 -2.45 -12.42
C ALA A 5 18.72 -1.03 -12.98
N GLN A 6 19.74 -0.46 -13.62
CA GLN A 6 19.75 0.90 -14.17
C GLN A 6 20.26 0.93 -15.60
N GLY A 7 19.97 2.02 -16.32
CA GLY A 7 20.41 2.26 -17.71
C GLY A 7 19.41 1.80 -18.78
N ASP A 8 19.77 2.06 -20.03
CA ASP A 8 18.92 1.81 -21.21
C ASP A 8 18.45 0.34 -21.36
N THR A 9 19.34 -0.61 -21.06
CA THR A 9 18.96 -2.04 -21.07
C THR A 9 17.91 -2.36 -20.02
N ALA A 10 18.02 -1.78 -18.82
CA ALA A 10 17.03 -1.97 -17.76
C ALA A 10 15.68 -1.37 -18.14
N ALA A 11 15.69 -0.19 -18.78
CA ALA A 11 14.48 0.45 -19.32
C ALA A 11 13.78 -0.41 -20.39
N THR A 12 14.56 -0.99 -21.31
CA THR A 12 14.02 -1.90 -22.33
C THR A 12 13.37 -3.13 -21.70
N VAL A 13 14.02 -3.74 -20.72
CA VAL A 13 13.49 -4.90 -19.98
C VAL A 13 12.22 -4.52 -19.21
N PHE A 14 12.20 -3.36 -18.56
CA PHE A 14 11.02 -2.85 -17.87
C PHE A 14 9.82 -2.73 -18.82
N GLN A 15 9.98 -2.07 -19.96
CA GLN A 15 8.91 -1.90 -20.94
C GLN A 15 8.40 -3.24 -21.49
N TYR A 16 9.31 -4.20 -21.70
CA TYR A 16 8.95 -5.54 -22.17
C TYR A 16 8.13 -6.30 -21.12
N ILE A 17 8.60 -6.34 -19.87
CA ILE A 17 7.89 -7.00 -18.77
C ILE A 17 6.55 -6.31 -18.49
N LEU A 18 6.49 -4.98 -18.53
CA LEU A 18 5.25 -4.22 -18.37
C LEU A 18 4.22 -4.59 -19.46
N SER A 19 4.68 -4.74 -20.71
CA SER A 19 3.81 -5.16 -21.81
C SER A 19 3.29 -6.59 -21.62
N LEU A 20 4.10 -7.50 -21.08
CA LEU A 20 3.67 -8.85 -20.72
C LEU A 20 2.74 -8.87 -19.50
N SER A 21 2.91 -7.93 -18.58
CA SER A 21 2.13 -7.82 -17.33
C SER A 21 0.63 -7.57 -17.58
N TRP A 22 0.29 -7.06 -18.77
CA TRP A 22 -1.08 -7.03 -19.27
C TRP A 22 -1.77 -8.39 -19.20
N HIS A 23 -1.07 -9.42 -19.67
CA HIS A 23 -1.58 -10.79 -19.73
C HIS A 23 -1.24 -11.57 -18.45
N TYR A 24 -0.12 -11.23 -17.81
CA TYR A 24 0.42 -11.94 -16.65
C TYR A 24 0.70 -10.95 -15.50
N PRO A 25 -0.32 -10.54 -14.72
CA PRO A 25 -0.16 -9.56 -13.63
C PRO A 25 0.88 -9.96 -12.57
N ILE A 26 1.17 -11.26 -12.42
CA ILE A 26 2.24 -11.82 -11.57
C ILE A 26 3.63 -11.24 -11.87
N LEU A 27 3.82 -10.64 -13.06
CA LEU A 27 5.07 -10.01 -13.46
C LEU A 27 5.25 -8.60 -12.89
N LEU A 28 4.17 -7.92 -12.50
CA LEU A 28 4.24 -6.57 -11.93
C LEU A 28 5.14 -6.49 -10.68
N PRO A 29 5.08 -7.41 -9.70
CA PRO A 29 6.02 -7.40 -8.58
C PRO A 29 7.50 -7.46 -9.00
N LEU A 30 7.81 -8.13 -10.11
CA LEU A 30 9.20 -8.31 -10.57
C LEU A 30 9.81 -7.00 -11.07
N LEU A 31 8.99 -6.05 -11.50
CA LEU A 31 9.44 -4.73 -11.94
C LEU A 31 10.08 -3.92 -10.81
N GLU A 32 9.86 -4.28 -9.53
CA GLU A 32 10.47 -3.63 -8.37
C GLU A 32 12.01 -3.76 -8.35
N LYS A 33 12.55 -4.74 -9.08
CA LYS A 33 14.00 -4.93 -9.29
C LYS A 33 14.60 -3.98 -10.32
N ILE A 34 13.77 -3.24 -11.04
CA ILE A 34 14.17 -2.26 -12.03
C ILE A 34 13.76 -0.89 -11.50
N ASP A 35 14.64 0.10 -11.65
CA ASP A 35 14.24 1.47 -11.34
C ASP A 35 13.14 1.89 -12.32
N ALA A 36 11.97 2.28 -11.79
CA ALA A 36 10.85 2.77 -12.57
C ALA A 36 10.89 4.31 -12.75
N THR A 37 11.84 5.01 -12.12
CA THR A 37 11.91 6.49 -12.09
C THR A 37 12.98 7.13 -12.97
N SER A 38 13.97 6.35 -13.44
CA SER A 38 14.98 6.74 -14.42
C SER A 38 14.42 7.43 -15.68
N ASP A 39 15.23 8.25 -16.33
CA ASP A 39 14.82 9.05 -17.49
C ASP A 39 14.94 8.32 -18.83
N TYR A 40 15.21 7.01 -18.82
CA TYR A 40 15.42 6.21 -20.02
C TYR A 40 14.13 5.69 -20.68
N TYR A 41 12.97 5.83 -20.04
CA TYR A 41 11.68 5.47 -20.63
C TYR A 41 10.81 6.70 -20.85
N ASP A 42 10.00 6.62 -21.91
CA ASP A 42 8.87 7.52 -22.10
C ASP A 42 7.85 7.30 -20.98
N LYS A 43 7.89 8.20 -19.99
CA LYS A 43 7.04 8.15 -18.79
C LYS A 43 5.56 8.22 -19.15
N GLU A 44 5.18 9.01 -20.17
CA GLU A 44 3.79 9.15 -20.59
C GLU A 44 3.25 7.82 -21.13
N THR A 45 4.03 7.15 -21.99
CA THR A 45 3.67 5.82 -22.50
C THR A 45 3.56 4.78 -21.37
N VAL A 46 4.46 4.82 -20.39
CA VAL A 46 4.41 3.89 -19.24
C VAL A 46 3.17 4.14 -18.39
N ILE A 47 2.86 5.41 -18.08
CA ILE A 47 1.66 5.81 -17.31
C ILE A 47 0.39 5.39 -18.04
N ALA A 48 0.31 5.60 -19.36
CA ALA A 48 -0.82 5.17 -20.17
C ALA A 48 -1.02 3.64 -20.09
N LYS A 49 0.07 2.86 -20.21
CA LYS A 49 0.02 1.40 -20.06
C LYS A 49 -0.41 0.97 -18.66
N LEU A 50 0.08 1.62 -17.61
CA LEU A 50 -0.31 1.31 -16.23
C LEU A 50 -1.79 1.57 -15.98
N ASN A 51 -2.33 2.66 -16.53
CA ASN A 51 -3.77 2.94 -16.45
C ASN A 51 -4.60 1.88 -17.19
N GLU A 52 -4.16 1.41 -18.36
CA GLU A 52 -4.84 0.34 -19.08
C GLU A 52 -4.74 -1.01 -18.32
N ILE A 53 -3.60 -1.31 -17.67
CA ILE A 53 -3.43 -2.48 -16.80
C ILE A 53 -4.37 -2.39 -15.59
N LEU A 54 -4.45 -1.21 -14.96
CA LEU A 54 -5.35 -0.97 -13.83
C LEU A 54 -6.81 -1.20 -14.23
N LYS A 55 -7.23 -0.64 -15.37
CA LYS A 55 -8.56 -0.85 -15.96
C LYS A 55 -8.89 -2.32 -16.12
N THR A 56 -7.99 -3.07 -16.77
CA THR A 56 -8.19 -4.49 -17.05
C THR A 56 -8.28 -5.32 -15.76
N ASN A 57 -7.42 -5.04 -14.78
CA ASN A 57 -7.46 -5.74 -13.50
C ASN A 57 -8.68 -5.38 -12.65
N ALA A 58 -9.18 -4.13 -12.73
CA ALA A 58 -10.42 -3.72 -12.08
C ALA A 58 -11.63 -4.44 -12.68
N ILE A 59 -11.74 -4.47 -14.02
CA ILE A 59 -12.81 -5.20 -14.74
C ILE A 59 -12.83 -6.69 -14.34
N HIS A 60 -11.65 -7.30 -14.20
CA HIS A 60 -11.51 -8.70 -13.81
C HIS A 60 -11.43 -8.94 -12.29
N ARG A 61 -11.55 -7.90 -11.46
CA ARG A 61 -11.48 -7.95 -9.98
C ARG A 61 -10.23 -8.66 -9.46
N ARG A 62 -9.06 -8.34 -10.04
CA ARG A 62 -7.76 -8.90 -9.66
C ARG A 62 -7.04 -7.93 -8.72
N SER A 63 -7.15 -8.18 -7.42
CA SER A 63 -6.62 -7.32 -6.34
C SER A 63 -5.15 -6.97 -6.51
N ASP A 64 -4.29 -7.98 -6.68
CA ASP A 64 -2.84 -7.79 -6.84
C ASP A 64 -2.51 -6.91 -8.03
N GLY A 65 -3.17 -7.13 -9.17
CA GLY A 65 -2.93 -6.35 -10.39
C GLY A 65 -3.31 -4.88 -10.23
N MET A 66 -4.42 -4.61 -9.54
CA MET A 66 -4.82 -3.23 -9.20
C MET A 66 -3.80 -2.59 -8.26
N CYS A 67 -3.42 -3.30 -7.20
CA CYS A 67 -2.49 -2.77 -6.20
C CYS A 67 -1.13 -2.43 -6.81
N TRP A 68 -0.58 -3.32 -7.64
CA TRP A 68 0.70 -3.06 -8.29
C TRP A 68 0.64 -1.92 -9.31
N ALA A 69 -0.44 -1.81 -10.08
CA ALA A 69 -0.60 -0.71 -11.04
C ALA A 69 -0.66 0.65 -10.31
N LEU A 70 -1.46 0.74 -9.24
CA LEU A 70 -1.53 1.93 -8.38
C LEU A 70 -0.18 2.22 -7.70
N TYR A 71 0.52 1.19 -7.22
CA TYR A 71 1.85 1.36 -6.65
C TYR A 71 2.82 2.01 -7.64
N TYR A 72 2.88 1.54 -8.89
CA TYR A 72 3.78 2.12 -9.90
C TYR A 72 3.35 3.52 -10.33
N LEU A 73 2.05 3.81 -10.42
CA LEU A 73 1.55 5.16 -10.67
C LEU A 73 2.04 6.14 -9.59
N ASN A 74 1.95 5.73 -8.32
CA ASN A 74 2.47 6.52 -7.19
C ASN A 74 4.00 6.70 -7.27
N GLN A 75 4.77 5.63 -7.59
CA GLN A 75 6.23 5.74 -7.78
C GLN A 75 6.60 6.73 -8.90
N LEU A 76 5.76 6.83 -9.93
CA LEU A 76 5.93 7.77 -11.05
C LEU A 76 5.36 9.17 -10.76
N SER A 77 4.83 9.41 -9.55
CA SER A 77 4.14 10.67 -9.19
C SER A 77 3.03 11.04 -10.18
N SER A 78 2.26 10.03 -10.63
CA SER A 78 1.16 10.18 -11.57
C SER A 78 -0.14 9.67 -10.96
N ASP A 79 -1.24 10.36 -11.23
CA ASP A 79 -2.58 9.93 -10.82
C ASP A 79 -3.16 8.85 -11.75
N PRO A 80 -4.05 7.98 -11.23
CA PRO A 80 -4.93 7.18 -12.07
C PRO A 80 -6.00 8.07 -12.73
N ASN A 81 -6.45 7.69 -13.93
CA ASN A 81 -7.52 8.41 -14.63
C ASN A 81 -8.86 8.27 -13.88
N ASP A 82 -9.75 9.26 -14.01
CA ASP A 82 -11.08 9.26 -13.36
C ASP A 82 -11.92 8.00 -13.64
N GLU A 83 -11.85 7.47 -14.86
CA GLU A 83 -12.50 6.19 -15.22
C GLU A 83 -11.99 5.05 -14.32
N ASN A 84 -10.68 4.98 -14.12
CA ASN A 84 -10.04 3.94 -13.31
C ASN A 84 -10.35 4.09 -11.83
N VAL A 85 -10.42 5.33 -11.32
CA VAL A 85 -10.86 5.61 -9.93
C VAL A 85 -12.23 4.99 -9.70
N GLY A 86 -13.18 5.25 -10.60
CA GLY A 86 -14.53 4.69 -10.53
C GLY A 86 -14.54 3.16 -10.62
N LEU A 87 -13.79 2.58 -11.55
CA LEU A 87 -13.71 1.13 -11.73
C LEU A 87 -13.13 0.42 -10.51
N VAL A 88 -12.07 0.97 -9.89
CA VAL A 88 -11.47 0.39 -8.68
C VAL A 88 -12.46 0.41 -7.53
N ILE A 89 -13.15 1.53 -7.28
CA ILE A 89 -14.17 1.63 -6.23
C ILE A 89 -15.30 0.60 -6.45
N GLN A 90 -15.74 0.39 -7.70
CA GLN A 90 -16.77 -0.60 -8.05
C GLN A 90 -16.36 -2.05 -7.78
N THR A 91 -15.06 -2.34 -7.61
CA THR A 91 -14.63 -3.69 -7.24
C THR A 91 -14.93 -4.04 -5.78
N SER A 92 -15.11 -3.02 -4.92
CA SER A 92 -15.20 -3.15 -3.46
C SER A 92 -13.99 -3.86 -2.84
N ASP A 93 -12.83 -3.83 -3.50
CA ASP A 93 -11.59 -4.38 -2.97
C ASP A 93 -10.97 -3.41 -1.97
N ALA A 94 -11.07 -3.74 -0.68
CA ALA A 94 -10.62 -2.86 0.39
C ALA A 94 -9.12 -2.51 0.29
N THR A 95 -8.28 -3.39 -0.24
CA THR A 95 -6.83 -3.15 -0.32
C THR A 95 -6.49 -2.22 -1.49
N ALA A 96 -7.09 -2.46 -2.66
CA ALA A 96 -6.91 -1.59 -3.82
C ALA A 96 -7.48 -0.19 -3.57
N ILE A 97 -8.64 -0.09 -2.90
CA ILE A 97 -9.25 1.18 -2.54
C ILE A 97 -8.44 1.89 -1.44
N ALA A 98 -7.88 1.15 -0.47
CA ALA A 98 -6.96 1.72 0.52
C ALA A 98 -5.72 2.31 -0.15
N LEU A 99 -5.13 1.61 -1.12
CA LEU A 99 -4.01 2.15 -1.89
C LEU A 99 -4.42 3.33 -2.78
N LEU A 100 -5.62 3.31 -3.36
CA LEU A 100 -6.17 4.42 -4.14
C LEU A 100 -6.33 5.70 -3.29
N SER A 101 -6.57 5.57 -1.97
CA SER A 101 -6.73 6.72 -1.07
C SER A 101 -5.48 7.60 -0.93
N ILE A 102 -4.31 7.15 -1.40
CA ILE A 102 -3.08 7.97 -1.35
C ILE A 102 -3.06 9.05 -2.43
N PHE A 103 -3.90 8.91 -3.47
CA PHE A 103 -3.99 9.86 -4.57
C PHE A 103 -4.97 10.97 -4.22
N GLU A 104 -4.52 12.21 -4.31
CA GLU A 104 -5.34 13.39 -3.99
C GLU A 104 -6.59 13.45 -4.88
N THR A 105 -6.42 13.14 -6.16
CA THR A 105 -7.48 13.08 -7.18
C THR A 105 -8.60 12.08 -6.86
N ALA A 106 -8.30 11.01 -6.12
CA ALA A 106 -9.26 9.97 -5.77
C ALA A 106 -9.85 10.12 -4.36
N THR A 107 -9.30 11.01 -3.54
CA THR A 107 -9.59 11.10 -2.09
C THR A 107 -11.09 11.28 -1.82
N ASP A 108 -11.75 12.21 -2.49
CA ASP A 108 -13.16 12.50 -2.25
C ASP A 108 -14.06 11.31 -2.62
N ALA A 109 -13.77 10.63 -3.72
CA ALA A 109 -14.52 9.45 -4.15
C ALA A 109 -14.36 8.28 -3.17
N VAL A 110 -13.14 8.07 -2.67
CA VAL A 110 -12.85 7.02 -1.69
C VAL A 110 -13.51 7.32 -0.35
N VAL A 111 -13.48 8.57 0.14
CA VAL A 111 -14.16 8.97 1.38
C VAL A 111 -15.67 8.82 1.25
N ALA A 112 -16.25 9.20 0.11
CA ALA A 112 -17.68 9.00 -0.14
C ALA A 112 -18.06 7.50 -0.09
N HIS A 113 -17.25 6.64 -0.70
CA HIS A 113 -17.44 5.19 -0.63
C HIS A 113 -17.34 4.65 0.80
N ALA A 114 -16.34 5.07 1.57
CA ALA A 114 -16.16 4.65 2.96
C ALA A 114 -17.34 5.07 3.85
N ARG A 115 -17.87 6.29 3.69
CA ARG A 115 -19.06 6.75 4.42
C ARG A 115 -20.29 5.90 4.12
N GLN A 116 -20.47 5.50 2.86
CA GLN A 116 -21.56 4.59 2.49
C GLN A 116 -21.44 3.24 3.20
N ILE A 117 -20.22 2.69 3.34
CA ILE A 117 -19.99 1.46 4.10
C ILE A 117 -20.32 1.68 5.58
N ILE A 118 -19.83 2.76 6.19
CA ILE A 118 -20.05 3.06 7.61
C ILE A 118 -21.54 3.21 7.94
N GLU A 119 -22.31 3.86 7.08
CA GLU A 119 -23.73 4.14 7.32
C GLU A 119 -24.65 2.95 7.05
N ASN A 120 -24.30 2.08 6.09
CA ASN A 120 -25.25 1.11 5.54
C ASN A 120 -24.87 -0.37 5.77
N CYS A 121 -23.67 -0.65 6.30
CA CYS A 121 -23.18 -2.01 6.42
C CYS A 121 -23.15 -2.54 7.86
N THR A 122 -23.08 -3.85 7.98
CA THR A 122 -22.92 -4.59 9.23
C THR A 122 -21.48 -4.51 9.76
N LEU A 123 -21.28 -4.87 11.04
CA LEU A 123 -19.94 -4.97 11.62
C LEU A 123 -19.01 -5.89 10.82
N TYR A 124 -19.54 -7.01 10.32
CA TYR A 124 -18.78 -7.94 9.48
C TYR A 124 -18.25 -7.28 8.20
N GLU A 125 -19.06 -6.45 7.55
CA GLU A 125 -18.67 -5.73 6.34
C GLU A 125 -17.70 -4.58 6.64
N LEU A 126 -17.81 -3.94 7.82
CA LEU A 126 -16.79 -3.02 8.32
C LEU A 126 -15.45 -3.73 8.51
N ASP A 127 -15.47 -4.91 9.14
CA ASP A 127 -14.29 -5.73 9.34
C ASP A 127 -13.67 -6.13 8.00
N GLN A 128 -14.45 -6.41 6.96
CA GLN A 128 -13.90 -6.69 5.62
C GLN A 128 -13.19 -5.48 5.00
N ASN A 129 -13.51 -4.26 5.44
CA ASN A 129 -12.96 -3.00 4.92
C ASN A 129 -12.00 -2.32 5.90
N TRP A 130 -11.59 -3.01 6.98
CA TRP A 130 -10.83 -2.42 8.07
C TRP A 130 -9.55 -1.70 7.59
N ILE A 131 -8.86 -2.23 6.57
CA ILE A 131 -7.61 -1.65 6.07
C ILE A 131 -7.83 -0.29 5.39
N LEU A 132 -8.93 -0.16 4.64
CA LEU A 132 -9.36 1.10 4.03
C LEU A 132 -9.78 2.10 5.11
N LEU A 133 -10.62 1.65 6.03
CA LEU A 133 -11.15 2.49 7.10
C LEU A 133 -10.00 3.01 7.98
N TYR A 134 -9.05 2.14 8.33
CA TYR A 134 -7.87 2.52 9.09
C TYR A 134 -7.00 3.51 8.32
N GLN A 135 -6.78 3.30 7.01
CA GLN A 135 -6.00 4.21 6.19
C GLN A 135 -6.61 5.62 6.14
N LEU A 136 -7.94 5.73 6.00
CA LEU A 136 -8.65 7.03 6.01
C LEU A 136 -8.67 7.68 7.39
N PHE A 137 -8.80 6.87 8.45
CA PHE A 137 -8.71 7.34 9.83
C PHE A 137 -7.31 7.90 10.13
N LEU A 138 -6.26 7.19 9.70
CA LEU A 138 -4.87 7.62 9.83
C LEU A 138 -4.63 8.96 9.12
N GLN A 139 -5.27 9.18 7.97
CA GLN A 139 -5.24 10.43 7.19
C GLN A 139 -6.20 11.51 7.71
N GLU A 140 -6.92 11.26 8.81
CA GLU A 140 -7.88 12.20 9.42
C GLU A 140 -9.05 12.59 8.49
N LYS A 141 -9.43 11.68 7.58
CA LYS A 141 -10.54 11.86 6.65
C LYS A 141 -11.88 11.36 7.18
N ILE A 142 -11.83 10.41 8.13
CA ILE A 142 -12.98 9.86 8.84
C ILE A 142 -12.64 9.69 10.33
N GLU A 143 -13.67 9.59 11.16
CA GLU A 143 -13.55 9.17 12.56
C GLU A 143 -13.45 7.64 12.67
N ASN A 144 -13.10 7.13 13.84
CA ASN A 144 -13.08 5.69 14.09
C ASN A 144 -14.51 5.12 13.97
N PRO A 145 -14.79 4.23 13.01
CA PRO A 145 -16.13 3.71 12.79
C PRO A 145 -16.55 2.67 13.86
N TYR A 146 -15.63 2.22 14.70
CA TYR A 146 -15.91 1.27 15.77
C TYR A 146 -16.11 2.02 17.11
N ALA A 147 -17.36 2.12 17.56
CA ALA A 147 -17.72 2.93 18.73
C ALA A 147 -17.02 2.52 20.05
N ASP A 148 -16.83 1.20 20.25
CA ASP A 148 -16.28 0.64 21.51
C ASP A 148 -14.92 -0.06 21.31
N ASP A 149 -14.26 0.14 20.16
CA ASP A 149 -12.97 -0.49 19.86
C ASP A 149 -11.87 0.57 19.65
N PRO A 150 -10.90 0.71 20.58
CA PRO A 150 -9.81 1.67 20.47
C PRO A 150 -8.67 1.21 19.54
N THR A 151 -8.81 0.10 18.80
CA THR A 151 -7.73 -0.48 17.97
C THR A 151 -7.15 0.54 17.00
N PHE A 152 -7.97 1.32 16.30
CA PHE A 152 -7.48 2.34 15.36
C PHE A 152 -6.63 3.42 16.05
N GLU A 153 -7.04 3.84 17.24
CA GLU A 153 -6.28 4.81 18.05
C GLU A 153 -4.94 4.23 18.50
N ILE A 154 -4.93 2.97 18.91
CA ILE A 154 -3.71 2.26 19.31
C ILE A 154 -2.75 2.14 18.12
N LEU A 155 -3.26 1.73 16.95
CA LEU A 155 -2.45 1.61 15.73
C LEU A 155 -1.86 2.96 15.31
N LYS A 156 -2.67 4.03 15.29
CA LYS A 156 -2.22 5.39 14.96
C LYS A 156 -1.20 5.91 15.97
N LYS A 157 -1.42 5.68 17.28
CA LYS A 157 -0.47 6.04 18.36
C LYS A 157 0.91 5.41 18.16
N HIS A 158 0.96 4.20 17.58
CA HIS A 158 2.20 3.47 17.33
C HIS A 158 2.74 3.63 15.90
N ASP A 159 2.20 4.57 15.10
CA ASP A 159 2.61 4.85 13.72
C ASP A 159 2.60 3.60 12.82
N VAL A 160 1.58 2.75 12.98
CA VAL A 160 1.42 1.55 12.14
C VAL A 160 0.91 1.97 10.76
N GLN A 161 1.66 1.63 9.71
CA GLN A 161 1.28 1.92 8.32
C GLN A 161 1.31 0.63 7.50
N PHE A 162 0.26 0.40 6.70
CA PHE A 162 0.14 -0.79 5.85
C PHE A 162 0.42 -0.53 4.37
N ILE A 163 0.17 0.70 3.91
CA ILE A 163 0.22 1.07 2.48
C ILE A 163 1.53 1.77 2.11
N ASN A 164 2.04 2.63 2.99
CA ASN A 164 3.30 3.33 2.79
C ASN A 164 4.34 2.81 3.77
N PRO A 165 5.40 2.12 3.31
CA PRO A 165 6.48 1.75 4.21
C PRO A 165 7.13 3.03 4.75
N PRO A 166 7.27 3.17 6.08
CA PRO A 166 7.89 4.35 6.65
C PRO A 166 9.35 4.45 6.20
N LYS A 167 9.85 5.69 6.03
CA LYS A 167 11.26 5.94 5.63
C LYS A 167 12.28 5.43 6.65
N LYS A 168 11.83 5.08 7.85
CA LYS A 168 12.63 4.60 8.98
C LYS A 168 11.90 3.44 9.62
N THR A 169 12.64 2.48 10.16
CA THR A 169 12.09 1.43 11.01
C THR A 169 11.38 2.05 12.21
N SER A 170 10.22 1.49 12.55
CA SER A 170 9.47 1.82 13.75
C SER A 170 10.17 1.25 14.99
N LYS A 171 9.87 1.82 16.17
CA LYS A 171 10.37 1.28 17.46
C LYS A 171 9.91 -0.17 17.69
N ALA A 172 8.75 -0.55 17.16
CA ALA A 172 8.23 -1.91 17.24
C ALA A 172 9.05 -2.88 16.37
N GLU A 173 9.41 -2.49 15.14
CA GLU A 173 10.30 -3.28 14.29
C GLU A 173 11.70 -3.39 14.90
N ASP A 174 12.26 -2.29 15.41
CA ASP A 174 13.54 -2.30 16.14
C ASP A 174 13.48 -3.24 17.36
N TYR A 175 12.37 -3.22 18.11
CA TYR A 175 12.17 -4.15 19.21
C TYR A 175 12.07 -5.60 18.73
N CYS A 176 11.42 -5.88 17.61
CA CYS A 176 11.40 -7.23 17.04
C CYS A 176 12.82 -7.71 16.72
N PHE A 177 13.68 -6.86 16.16
CA PHE A 177 15.10 -7.19 15.94
C PHE A 177 15.85 -7.41 17.26
N TYR A 178 15.64 -6.55 18.26
CA TYR A 178 16.18 -6.75 19.61
C TYR A 178 15.72 -8.10 20.17
N TYR A 179 14.42 -8.32 20.28
CA TYR A 179 13.78 -9.49 20.90
C TYR A 179 14.22 -10.79 20.24
N SER A 180 14.26 -10.82 18.90
CA SER A 180 14.65 -12.00 18.12
C SER A 180 16.17 -12.18 17.94
N ASN A 181 17.00 -11.31 18.51
CA ASN A 181 18.46 -11.42 18.40
C ASN A 181 18.94 -12.79 18.91
N PRO A 182 19.49 -13.64 18.03
CA PRO A 182 19.92 -14.99 18.42
C PRO A 182 21.26 -14.99 19.19
N PHE A 183 21.97 -13.86 19.24
CA PHE A 183 23.31 -13.72 19.83
C PHE A 183 23.25 -13.04 21.20
N ARG A 184 22.51 -13.61 22.15
CA ARG A 184 22.41 -13.12 23.54
C ARG A 184 23.40 -13.79 24.47
N GLU A 185 23.78 -13.10 25.55
CA GLU A 185 24.61 -13.72 26.59
C GLU A 185 23.86 -14.84 27.30
N LYS A 186 24.63 -15.76 27.91
CA LYS A 186 24.06 -16.91 28.60
C LYS A 186 23.26 -16.42 29.82
N ASN A 187 21.94 -16.68 29.82
CA ASN A 187 20.92 -16.22 30.78
C ASN A 187 20.39 -14.78 30.59
N GLU A 188 20.76 -14.11 29.50
CA GLU A 188 20.16 -12.83 29.14
C GLU A 188 18.78 -13.07 28.50
N SER A 189 17.72 -12.49 29.09
CA SER A 189 16.36 -12.55 28.55
C SER A 189 15.96 -11.18 27.99
N PRO A 190 15.27 -11.12 26.84
CA PRO A 190 14.73 -9.85 26.34
C PRO A 190 13.80 -9.22 27.37
N VAL A 191 13.92 -7.91 27.55
CA VAL A 191 12.93 -7.13 28.31
C VAL A 191 11.64 -6.99 27.52
N GLY A 192 10.53 -6.69 28.21
CA GLY A 192 9.25 -6.44 27.55
C GLY A 192 9.26 -5.16 26.72
N PHE A 193 8.31 -5.03 25.78
CA PHE A 193 8.26 -3.89 24.87
C PHE A 193 8.19 -2.54 25.59
N GLN A 194 7.45 -2.44 26.70
CA GLN A 194 7.35 -1.20 27.47
C GLN A 194 8.70 -0.82 28.11
N ASP A 195 9.42 -1.79 28.68
CA ASP A 195 10.75 -1.53 29.26
C ASP A 195 11.77 -1.18 28.18
N TYR A 196 11.65 -1.78 26.99
CA TYR A 196 12.46 -1.39 25.83
C TYR A 196 12.22 0.06 25.42
N LEU A 197 10.95 0.50 25.34
CA LEU A 197 10.59 1.88 25.04
C LEU A 197 11.10 2.87 26.09
N ASP A 198 11.15 2.44 27.36
CA ASP A 198 11.65 3.22 28.49
C ASP A 198 13.19 3.25 28.58
N GLY A 199 13.91 2.52 27.71
CA GLY A 199 15.37 2.45 27.73
C GLY A 199 15.96 1.55 28.81
N LYS A 200 15.19 0.58 29.31
CA LYS A 200 15.57 -0.36 30.38
C LYS A 200 15.92 -1.74 29.80
N TYR A 201 16.92 -1.83 28.94
CA TYR A 201 17.33 -3.08 28.27
C TYR A 201 18.83 -3.32 28.31
#